data_AF-A0A2N0RD95-F1
#
_entry.id   AF-A0A2N0RD95-F1
#
_cell.length_a   1.000
_cell.length_b   1.000
_cell.length_c   1.000
_cell.angle_alpha   90.00
_cell.angle_beta   90.00
_cell.angle_gamma   90.00
#
_symmetry.space_group_name_H-M   'P 1'
#
loop_
_entity.id
_entity.type
_entity.pdbx_description
1 polymer ?
#
loop_
_entity_poly.entity_id
_entity_poly.type
_entity_poly.pdbx_seq_one_letter_code
_entity_poly.pdbx_strand_id
1 'polypeptide(L)' 'MDDKLQKDKDIEHLWCKFYRLYKIMRQKSITDEKIDQFKVDAKQWICDFCHPTIDDWDDVN' A
#
# COMPACT_ATOMS: atom_id res chain seq x y z
N MET A 1 -15.24 -11.23 -15.53
CA MET A 1 -15.43 -11.61 -14.10
C MET A 1 -14.12 -11.46 -13.32
N ASP A 2 -13.00 -11.28 -14.02
CA ASP A 2 -11.64 -11.24 -13.49
C ASP A 2 -11.25 -9.92 -12.80
N ASP A 3 -11.80 -8.78 -13.24
CA ASP A 3 -11.47 -7.45 -12.68
C ASP A 3 -11.89 -7.26 -11.21
N LYS A 4 -12.99 -7.89 -10.80
CA LYS A 4 -13.48 -7.81 -9.42
C LYS A 4 -12.58 -8.61 -8.47
N LEU A 5 -12.09 -9.77 -8.91
CA LEU A 5 -11.16 -10.59 -8.13
C LEU A 5 -9.79 -9.93 -7.99
N GLN A 6 -9.38 -9.16 -9.01
CA GLN A 6 -8.14 -8.38 -8.96
C GLN A 6 -8.25 -7.22 -7.95
N LYS A 7 -9.35 -6.46 -7.99
CA LYS A 7 -9.62 -5.37 -7.02
C LYS A 7 -9.69 -5.86 -5.57
N ASP A 8 -10.33 -6.99 -5.32
CA ASP A 8 -10.44 -7.56 -3.97
C ASP A 8 -9.07 -8.00 -3.42
N LYS A 9 -8.20 -8.57 -4.28
CA LYS A 9 -6.81 -8.92 -3.93
C LYS A 9 -5.95 -7.69 -3.69
N ASP A 10 -6.17 -6.61 -4.44
CA ASP A 10 -5.43 -5.36 -4.29
C ASP A 10 -5.76 -4.67 -2.95
N ILE A 11 -7.03 -4.70 -2.52
CA ILE A 11 -7.46 -4.17 -1.21
C ILE A 11 -6.84 -4.98 -0.06
N GLU A 12 -6.87 -6.31 -0.12
CA GLU A 12 -6.26 -7.16 0.91
C GLU A 12 -4.75 -6.91 1.03
N HIS A 13 -4.06 -6.77 -0.11
CA HIS A 13 -2.64 -6.48 -0.15
C HIS A 13 -2.30 -5.10 0.43
N LEU A 14 -3.11 -4.08 0.13
CA LEU A 14 -2.99 -2.74 0.71
C LEU A 14 -3.16 -2.79 2.23
N TRP A 15 -4.15 -3.51 2.75
CA TRP A 15 -4.34 -3.66 4.19
C TRP A 15 -3.19 -4.44 4.85
N CYS A 16 -2.68 -5.49 4.21
CA CYS A 16 -1.55 -6.26 4.71
C CYS A 16 -0.28 -5.38 4.83
N LYS A 17 0.01 -4.58 3.80
CA LYS A 17 1.12 -3.61 3.82
C LYS A 17 0.93 -2.55 4.90
N PHE A 18 -0.26 -1.98 5.03
CA PHE A 18 -0.58 -1.03 6.10
C PHE A 18 -0.36 -1.62 7.48
N TYR A 19 -0.86 -2.84 7.71
CA TYR A 19 -0.73 -3.51 9.01
C TYR A 19 0.73 -3.76 9.39
N ARG A 20 1.62 -4.05 8.42
CA ARG A 20 3.06 -4.16 8.66
C ARG A 20 3.66 -2.84 9.12
N LEU A 21 3.31 -1.72 8.47
CA LEU A 21 3.74 -0.38 8.88
C LEU A 21 3.26 -0.07 10.31
N TYR A 22 1.99 -0.32 10.61
CA TYR A 22 1.44 -0.13 11.95
C TYR A 22 2.18 -0.95 13.02
N LYS A 23 2.52 -2.21 12.70
CA LYS A 23 3.25 -3.08 13.63
C LYS A 23 4.64 -2.57 13.94
N ILE A 24 5.31 -1.88 13.00
CA ILE A 24 6.60 -1.23 13.24
C ILE A 24 6.41 -0.04 14.20
N MET A 25 5.42 0.82 13.98
CA MET A 25 5.12 1.95 14.89
C MET A 25 4.81 1.52 16.33
N ARG A 26 4.25 0.30 16.51
CA ARG A 26 3.90 -0.25 17.83
C ARG A 26 5.08 -0.91 18.55
N GLN A 27 6.26 -1.01 17.94
CA GLN A 27 7.43 -1.58 18.61
C GLN A 27 7.93 -0.64 19.71
N LYS A 28 8.29 -1.20 20.86
CA LYS A 28 8.81 -0.44 22.01
C LYS A 28 10.19 0.17 21.74
N SER A 29 10.96 -0.44 20.84
CA SER A 29 12.24 0.06 20.36
C SER A 29 12.34 -0.16 18.86
N ILE A 30 12.78 0.87 18.14
CA ILE A 30 12.93 0.87 16.69
C ILE A 30 14.35 1.33 16.39
N THR A 31 15.06 0.60 15.54
CA THR A 31 16.41 0.97 15.08
C THR A 31 16.32 2.00 13.96
N ASP A 32 17.35 2.82 13.78
CA ASP A 32 17.40 3.80 12.68
C ASP A 32 17.24 3.13 11.31
N GLU A 33 17.85 1.97 11.10
CA GLU A 33 17.68 1.15 9.90
C GLU A 33 16.20 0.78 9.64
N LYS A 34 15.46 0.40 10.70
CA LYS A 34 14.01 0.13 10.58
C LYS A 34 13.22 1.39 10.29
N ILE A 35 13.63 2.55 10.80
CA ILE A 35 12.98 3.84 10.52
C ILE A 35 13.19 4.20 9.05
N ASP A 36 14.38 3.99 8.51
CA ASP A 36 14.67 4.29 7.11
C ASP A 36 13.93 3.34 6.16
N GLN A 37 13.88 2.04 6.49
CA GLN A 37 13.05 1.09 5.74
C GLN A 37 11.56 1.47 5.84
N PHE A 38 11.09 1.83 7.03
CA PHE A 38 9.70 2.28 7.24
C PHE A 38 9.34 3.47 6.36
N LYS A 39 10.23 4.46 6.20
CA LYS A 39 9.99 5.61 5.31
C LYS A 39 9.82 5.18 3.86
N VAL A 40 10.66 4.26 3.38
CA VAL A 40 10.58 3.74 2.01
C VAL A 40 9.27 2.98 1.80
N ASP A 41 8.95 2.07 2.72
CA ASP A 41 7.74 1.25 2.66
C ASP A 41 6.46 2.09 2.76
N ALA A 42 6.45 3.12 3.61
CA ALA A 42 5.31 4.03 3.74
C ALA A 42 5.07 4.85 2.47
N LYS A 43 6.12 5.34 1.81
CA LYS A 43 6.00 6.03 0.52
C LYS A 43 5.43 5.10 -0.55
N GLN A 44 5.94 3.88 -0.64
CA GLN A 44 5.43 2.90 -1.60
C GLN A 44 3.96 2.56 -1.32
N TRP A 45 3.59 2.36 -0.05
CA TRP A 45 2.19 2.09 0.31
C TRP A 45 1.26 3.24 -0.08
N ILE A 46 1.67 4.50 0.12
CA ILE A 46 0.89 5.67 -0.33
C ILE A 46 0.78 5.67 -1.85
N CYS A 47 1.85 5.38 -2.59
CA CYS A 47 1.80 5.28 -4.06
C CYS A 47 0.86 4.16 -4.54
N ASP A 48 0.86 3.01 -3.87
CA ASP A 48 -0.02 1.89 -4.20
C ASP A 48 -1.48 2.19 -3.83
N PHE A 49 -1.71 2.89 -2.71
CA PHE A 49 -3.05 3.26 -2.24
C PHE A 49 -3.66 4.40 -3.07
N CYS A 50 -2.84 5.40 -3.41
CA CYS A 50 -3.24 6.53 -4.22
C CYS A 50 -3.19 6.24 -5.72
N HIS A 51 -2.68 5.08 -6.16
CA HIS A 51 -2.80 4.66 -7.54
C HIS A 51 -4.29 4.67 -7.87
N PRO A 52 -4.77 5.65 -8.66
CA PRO A 52 -6.10 5.55 -9.19
C PRO A 52 -6.13 4.25 -10.00
N THR A 53 -7.30 3.66 -10.12
CA THR A 53 -7.67 2.94 -11.33
C THR A 53 -7.42 3.88 -12.53
N ILE A 54 -6.17 4.01 -12.97
CA ILE A 54 -5.74 4.88 -14.09
C ILE A 54 -6.31 4.35 -15.41
N ASP A 55 -6.78 3.11 -15.44
CA ASP A 55 -7.54 2.55 -16.55
C ASP A 55 -8.96 3.15 -16.72
N ASP A 56 -9.40 4.07 -15.85
CA ASP A 56 -10.74 4.71 -15.93
C ASP A 56 -10.73 6.10 -16.61
N TRP A 57 -9.61 6.51 -17.24
CA TRP A 57 -9.48 7.82 -17.89
C TRP A 57 -9.34 7.81 -19.42
N ASP A 58 -9.24 6.63 -20.05
CA ASP A 58 -9.08 6.50 -21.51
C ASP A 58 -10.38 6.14 -22.27
N ASP A 59 -11.56 6.20 -21.63
CA ASP A 59 -12.86 5.91 -22.29
C ASP A 59 -13.81 7.13 -22.33
N VAL A 60 -13.24 8.32 -22.52
CA VAL A 60 -14.00 9.53 -22.87
C VAL A 60 -13.27 10.29 -23.99
N ASN A 61 -13.17 9.68 -25.18
CA ASN A 61 -13.01 10.43 -26.43
C ASN A 61 -13.47 9.62 -27.66
#